data_AF-A0A1G3C5Q4-F1
#
_entry.id   AF-A0A1G3C5Q4-F1
#
_cell.length_a   1.000
_cell.length_b   1.000
_cell.length_c   1.000
_cell.angle_alpha   90.00
_cell.angle_beta   90.00
_cell.angle_gamma   90.00
#
_symmetry.space_group_name_H-M   'P 1'
#
loop_
_entity.id
_entity.type
_entity.pdbx_description
1 polymer ?
#
loop_
_entity_poly.entity_id
_entity_poly.type
_entity_poly.pdbx_seq_one_letter_code
_entity_poly.pdbx_strand_id
1 'polypeptide(L)'
;MIKLRKILCPVDHSECSYHALKYAISLALKDEAKLYLMHVIDTRLYDTEIYKFSPHKFDELDISKIREDLMKSLPEGTTDVLEVETIVVKGIPFQEIINATTELGADLIVIGTHGRTGLSHVM
;
A
#
# COMPACT_ATOMS: atom_id res chain seq x y z
N MET A 1 -1.13 25.88 -11.54
CA MET A 1 -0.40 24.87 -10.74
C MET A 1 -1.35 23.70 -10.56
N ILE A 2 -0.90 22.44 -10.72
CA ILE A 2 -1.74 21.26 -10.51
C ILE A 2 -1.97 21.12 -9.00
N LYS A 3 -3.21 20.85 -8.57
CA LYS A 3 -3.56 20.57 -7.17
C LYS A 3 -3.95 19.10 -7.04
N LEU A 4 -3.25 18.36 -6.20
CA LEU A 4 -3.57 16.96 -5.91
C LEU A 4 -4.70 16.91 -4.86
N ARG A 5 -5.65 16.00 -5.04
CA ARG A 5 -6.73 15.74 -4.06
C ARG A 5 -6.70 14.33 -3.52
N LYS A 6 -6.23 13.36 -4.32
CA LYS A 6 -6.16 11.95 -3.95
C LYS A 6 -4.82 11.38 -4.35
N ILE A 7 -4.07 10.89 -3.37
CA ILE A 7 -2.77 10.25 -3.58
C ILE A 7 -2.87 8.79 -3.16
N LEU A 8 -2.46 7.88 -4.03
CA LEU A 8 -2.35 6.45 -3.72
C LEU A 8 -0.89 6.10 -3.41
N CYS A 9 -0.66 5.44 -2.27
CA CYS A 9 0.67 4.96 -1.86
C CYS A 9 0.63 3.47 -1.56
N PRO A 10 1.06 2.61 -2.51
CA PRO A 10 1.22 1.18 -2.26
C PRO A 10 2.43 0.90 -1.36
N VAL A 11 2.26 0.03 -0.35
CA VAL A 11 3.29 -0.38 0.60
C VAL A 11 3.37 -1.90 0.69
N ASP A 12 4.59 -2.43 0.62
CA ASP A 12 4.90 -3.88 0.66
C ASP A 12 5.77 -4.28 1.87
N HIS A 13 5.90 -3.37 2.84
CA HIS A 13 6.75 -3.48 4.04
C HIS A 13 8.25 -3.58 3.75
N SER A 14 8.69 -3.16 2.55
CA SER A 14 10.11 -2.94 2.28
C SER A 14 10.54 -1.52 2.70
N GLU A 15 11.84 -1.34 2.98
CA GLU A 15 12.41 -0.02 3.24
C GLU A 15 12.08 0.98 2.11
N CYS A 16 12.12 0.52 0.86
CA CYS A 16 11.86 1.37 -0.30
C CYS A 16 10.40 1.87 -0.33
N SER A 17 9.42 1.04 0.03
CA SER A 17 8.03 1.50 0.12
C SER A 17 7.79 2.44 1.31
N TYR A 18 8.49 2.26 2.44
CA TYR A 18 8.43 3.23 3.53
C TYR A 18 9.09 4.58 3.19
N HIS A 19 10.14 4.59 2.36
CA HIS A 19 10.66 5.83 1.80
C HIS A 19 9.64 6.52 0.91
N ALA A 20 8.97 5.78 0.01
CA ALA A 20 7.90 6.31 -0.83
C ALA A 20 6.75 6.90 0.01
N LEU A 21 6.36 6.23 1.11
CA LEU A 21 5.34 6.71 2.03
C LEU A 21 5.66 8.09 2.61
N LYS A 22 6.93 8.36 2.98
CA LYS A 22 7.35 9.68 3.49
C LYS A 22 7.13 10.78 2.44
N TYR A 23 7.41 10.50 1.17
CA TYR A 23 7.14 11.44 0.08
C TYR A 23 5.64 11.63 -0.15
N ALA A 24 4.86 10.54 -0.11
CA ALA A 24 3.41 10.58 -0.27
C ALA A 24 2.77 11.48 0.81
N ILE A 25 3.16 11.31 2.07
CA ILE A 25 2.70 12.16 3.19
C ILE A 25 3.08 13.62 2.96
N SER A 26 4.33 13.91 2.59
CA SER A 26 4.77 15.28 2.36
C SER A 26 3.99 15.97 1.24
N LEU A 27 3.71 15.26 0.13
CA LEU A 27 2.90 15.77 -0.96
C LEU A 27 1.44 15.96 -0.55
N ALA A 28 0.90 15.02 0.21
CA ALA A 28 -0.48 15.07 0.66
C ALA A 28 -0.72 16.23 1.64
N LEU A 29 0.21 16.47 2.59
CA LEU A 29 0.17 17.62 3.50
C LEU A 29 0.24 18.96 2.74
N LYS A 30 1.06 19.04 1.70
CA LYS A 30 1.24 20.28 0.93
C LYS A 30 -0.04 20.71 0.20
N ASP A 31 -0.78 19.73 -0.35
CA ASP A 31 -1.96 20.00 -1.18
C ASP A 31 -3.28 19.76 -0.43
N GLU A 32 -3.22 19.38 0.86
CA GLU A 32 -4.34 18.91 1.67
C GLU A 32 -5.09 17.75 0.99
N ALA A 33 -4.34 16.85 0.37
CA ALA A 33 -4.86 15.70 -0.36
C ALA A 33 -5.13 14.52 0.58
N LYS A 34 -6.16 13.73 0.28
CA LYS A 34 -6.40 12.45 0.95
C LYS A 34 -5.35 11.43 0.53
N LEU A 35 -4.77 10.73 1.51
CA LEU A 35 -3.80 9.66 1.28
C LEU A 35 -4.48 8.29 1.39
N TYR A 36 -4.43 7.52 0.31
CA TYR A 36 -4.83 6.12 0.30
C TYR A 36 -3.58 5.25 0.48
N LEU A 37 -3.47 4.61 1.64
CA LEU A 37 -2.38 3.71 1.98
C LEU A 37 -2.78 2.28 1.64
N MET A 38 -2.17 1.70 0.62
CA MET A 38 -2.63 0.44 0.03
C MET A 38 -1.63 -0.69 0.28
N HIS A 39 -2.13 -1.87 0.64
CA HIS A 39 -1.37 -3.12 0.61
C HIS A 39 -2.08 -4.17 -0.23
N VAL A 40 -1.31 -4.89 -1.05
CA VAL A 40 -1.82 -6.02 -1.82
C VAL A 40 -1.19 -7.30 -1.30
N ILE A 41 -2.03 -8.18 -0.81
CA ILE A 41 -1.66 -9.55 -0.46
C ILE A 41 -1.45 -10.28 -1.79
N ASP A 42 -0.18 -10.50 -2.14
CA ASP A 42 0.21 -11.09 -3.42
C ASP A 42 -0.16 -12.58 -3.48
N THR A 43 -1.25 -12.87 -4.19
CA THR A 43 -1.77 -14.23 -4.37
C THR A 43 -0.78 -15.20 -5.01
N ARG A 44 0.20 -14.70 -5.78
CA ARG A 44 1.22 -15.53 -6.44
C ARG A 44 2.17 -16.19 -5.44
N LEU A 45 2.36 -15.60 -4.26
CA LEU A 45 3.20 -16.16 -3.20
C LEU A 45 2.54 -17.36 -2.51
N TYR A 46 1.22 -17.48 -2.61
CA TYR A 46 0.42 -18.51 -1.96
C TYR A 46 0.01 -19.66 -2.90
N ASP A 47 0.44 -19.62 -4.17
CA ASP A 47 0.18 -20.68 -5.16
C ASP A 47 1.30 -21.75 -5.22
N THR A 48 2.12 -21.84 -4.17
CA THR A 48 3.14 -22.89 -4.06
C THR A 48 2.53 -24.17 -3.49
N GLU A 49 3.07 -25.34 -3.86
CA GLU A 49 2.59 -26.67 -3.42
C GLU A 49 2.41 -26.79 -1.89
N ILE A 50 3.20 -26.05 -1.11
CA ILE A 50 3.13 -26.02 0.36
C ILE A 50 1.82 -25.41 0.87
N TYR A 51 1.31 -24.36 0.22
CA TYR A 51 0.05 -23.70 0.59
C TYR A 51 -1.20 -24.39 0.02
N LYS A 52 -1.05 -25.32 -0.93
CA LYS A 52 -2.17 -26.14 -1.43
C LYS A 52 -2.72 -27.09 -0.37
N PHE A 53 -1.88 -27.55 0.56
CA PHE A 53 -2.28 -28.46 1.65
C PHE A 53 -2.90 -27.75 2.86
N SER A 54 -2.65 -26.44 3.01
CA SER A 54 -3.27 -25.60 4.04
C SER A 54 -3.43 -24.18 3.48
N PRO A 55 -4.50 -23.91 2.72
CA PRO A 55 -4.74 -22.57 2.21
C PRO A 55 -4.99 -21.66 3.42
N HIS A 56 -4.01 -20.82 3.76
CA HIS A 56 -4.25 -19.68 4.64
C HIS A 56 -5.22 -18.74 3.93
N LYS A 57 -6.50 -18.95 4.21
CA LYS A 57 -7.55 -18.02 3.84
C LYS A 57 -7.41 -16.84 4.78
N PHE A 58 -6.77 -15.77 4.31
CA PHE A 58 -6.82 -14.47 4.96
C PHE A 58 -8.29 -14.13 5.26
N ASP A 59 -8.68 -14.14 6.53
CA ASP A 59 -10.02 -13.81 6.93
C ASP A 59 -10.12 -12.30 7.27
N GLU A 60 -11.27 -11.85 7.75
CA GLU A 60 -11.45 -10.44 8.11
C GLU A 60 -10.54 -10.01 9.27
N LEU A 61 -10.16 -10.93 10.17
CA LEU A 61 -9.27 -10.63 11.28
C LEU A 61 -7.84 -10.40 10.79
N ASP A 62 -7.36 -11.24 9.87
CA ASP A 62 -6.05 -11.04 9.23
C ASP A 62 -5.99 -9.71 8.48
N ILE A 63 -7.03 -9.41 7.70
CA ILE A 63 -7.13 -8.15 6.95
C ILE A 63 -7.15 -6.95 7.89
N SER A 64 -7.88 -7.03 9.00
CA SER A 64 -7.95 -5.96 10.01
C SER A 64 -6.60 -5.72 10.66
N LYS A 65 -5.86 -6.79 10.96
CA LYS A 65 -4.50 -6.70 11.50
C LYS A 65 -3.53 -6.04 10.51
N ILE A 66 -3.60 -6.39 9.22
CA ILE A 66 -2.79 -5.75 8.19
C ILE A 66 -3.12 -4.26 8.08
N ARG A 67 -4.40 -3.87 8.16
CA ARG A 67 -4.79 -2.46 8.21
C ARG A 67 -4.20 -1.73 9.41
N GLU A 68 -4.23 -2.35 10.59
CA GLU A 68 -3.62 -1.80 11.79
C GLU A 68 -2.10 -1.62 11.63
N ASP A 69 -1.42 -2.62 11.06
CA ASP A 69 0.02 -2.56 10.81
C ASP A 69 0.39 -1.48 9.79
N LEU A 70 -0.44 -1.27 8.76
CA LEU A 70 -0.29 -0.14 7.84
C LEU A 70 -0.43 1.21 8.57
N MET A 71 -1.43 1.36 9.43
CA MET A 71 -1.60 2.60 10.21
C MET A 71 -0.41 2.85 11.13
N LYS A 72 0.15 1.79 11.76
CA LYS A 72 1.36 1.89 12.59
C LYS A 72 2.62 2.25 11.81
N SER A 73 2.64 2.07 10.49
CA SER A 73 3.77 2.47 9.65
C SER A 73 3.82 3.98 9.39
N LEU A 74 2.74 4.71 9.69
CA LEU A 74 2.71 6.15 9.61
C LEU A 74 3.54 6.76 10.76
N PRO A 75 4.25 7.89 10.52
CA PRO A 75 4.79 8.70 11.58
C PRO A 75 3.69 9.12 12.57
N GLU A 76 4.03 9.21 13.86
CA GLU A 76 3.12 9.66 14.91
C GLU A 76 2.50 11.03 14.58
N GLY A 77 1.21 11.18 14.85
CA GLY A 77 0.45 12.40 14.58
C GLY A 77 0.08 12.64 13.11
N THR A 78 0.49 11.77 12.17
CA THR A 78 0.13 11.93 10.73
C THR A 78 -1.39 12.04 10.55
N THR A 79 -2.16 11.21 11.24
CA THR A 79 -3.63 11.17 11.13
C THR A 79 -4.33 12.37 11.77
N ASP A 80 -3.63 13.16 12.59
CA ASP A 80 -4.20 14.35 13.22
C ASP A 80 -4.26 15.53 12.23
N VAL A 81 -3.45 15.48 11.17
CA VAL A 81 -3.26 16.55 10.19
C VAL A 81 -3.53 16.12 8.74
N LEU A 82 -3.72 14.82 8.51
CA LEU A 82 -3.92 14.24 7.18
C LEU A 82 -5.01 13.18 7.20
N GLU A 83 -5.95 13.26 6.25
CA GLU A 83 -6.93 12.19 6.04
C GLU A 83 -6.23 10.99 5.37
N VAL A 84 -6.18 9.86 6.09
CA VAL A 84 -5.60 8.61 5.61
C VAL A 84 -6.64 7.51 5.59
N GLU A 85 -6.74 6.78 4.48
CA GLU A 85 -7.58 5.60 4.34
C GLU A 85 -6.73 4.39 3.96
N THR A 86 -6.94 3.26 4.64
CA THR A 86 -6.21 2.01 4.35
C THR A 86 -7.00 1.10 3.43
N ILE A 87 -6.33 0.60 2.39
CA ILE A 87 -6.88 -0.36 1.44
C ILE A 87 -6.06 -1.64 1.51
N VAL A 88 -6.71 -2.75 1.83
CA VAL A 88 -6.07 -4.07 1.84
C VAL A 88 -6.88 -5.00 0.95
N VAL A 89 -6.25 -5.48 -0.11
CA VAL A 89 -6.86 -6.36 -1.11
C VAL A 89 -5.97 -7.56 -1.40
N LYS A 90 -6.55 -8.58 -2.03
CA LYS A 90 -5.83 -9.77 -2.48
C LYS A 90 -5.80 -9.77 -4.00
N GLY A 91 -4.65 -10.03 -4.60
CA GLY A 91 -4.55 -10.13 -6.04
C GLY A 91 -3.11 -10.13 -6.53
N ILE A 92 -2.91 -9.67 -7.75
CA ILE A 92 -1.58 -9.42 -8.31
C ILE A 92 -1.26 -7.93 -8.09
N PRO A 93 -0.18 -7.58 -7.37
CA PRO A 93 0.07 -6.21 -6.90
C PRO A 93 -0.11 -5.11 -7.95
N PHE A 94 0.54 -5.23 -9.12
CA PHE A 94 0.46 -4.19 -10.14
C PHE A 94 -0.97 -4.01 -10.68
N GLN A 95 -1.73 -5.10 -10.80
CA GLN A 95 -3.09 -5.06 -11.33
C GLN A 95 -4.03 -4.36 -10.33
N GLU A 96 -3.94 -4.74 -9.05
CA GLU A 96 -4.75 -4.14 -8.00
C GLU A 96 -4.44 -2.66 -7.80
N ILE A 97 -3.17 -2.25 -7.89
CA ILE A 97 -2.77 -0.84 -7.81
C ILE A 97 -3.39 -0.03 -8.95
N ILE A 98 -3.38 -0.54 -10.19
CA ILE A 98 -3.99 0.11 -11.35
C ILE A 98 -5.52 0.21 -11.19
N ASN A 99 -6.15 -0.88 -10.73
CA ASN A 99 -7.59 -0.91 -10.48
C ASN A 99 -7.99 0.13 -9.44
N ALA A 100 -7.33 0.13 -8.27
CA ALA A 100 -7.58 1.09 -7.19
C ALA A 100 -7.35 2.54 -7.64
N THR A 101 -6.29 2.80 -8.42
CA THR A 101 -6.04 4.14 -8.99
C THR A 101 -7.23 4.62 -9.81
N THR A 102 -7.79 3.73 -10.64
CA THR A 102 -8.93 4.04 -11.51
C THR A 102 -10.22 4.23 -10.72
N GLU A 103 -10.52 3.34 -9.78
CA GLU A 103 -11.75 3.41 -8.94
C GLU A 103 -11.75 4.64 -8.04
N LEU A 104 -10.61 4.95 -7.42
CA LEU A 104 -10.49 6.11 -6.55
C LEU A 104 -10.45 7.42 -7.35
N GLY A 105 -10.06 7.37 -8.63
CA GLY A 105 -9.69 8.54 -9.41
C GLY A 105 -8.49 9.26 -8.78
N ALA A 106 -7.43 8.51 -8.45
CA ALA A 106 -6.24 9.07 -7.83
C ALA A 106 -5.48 9.97 -8.82
N ASP A 107 -5.06 11.15 -8.35
CA ASP A 107 -4.34 12.13 -9.17
C ASP A 107 -2.85 11.78 -9.29
N LEU A 108 -2.32 11.01 -8.32
CA LEU A 108 -0.93 10.60 -8.26
C LEU A 108 -0.77 9.24 -7.55
N ILE A 109 0.11 8.40 -8.08
CA ILE A 109 0.64 7.22 -7.39
C ILE A 109 2.06 7.53 -6.92
N VAL A 110 2.34 7.29 -5.64
CA VAL A 110 3.71 7.35 -5.09
C VAL A 110 4.10 5.93 -4.69
N ILE A 111 5.13 5.39 -5.35
CA ILE A 111 5.55 4.00 -5.19
C ILE A 111 7.07 3.89 -5.05
N GLY A 112 7.54 2.88 -4.31
CA GLY A 112 8.95 2.55 -4.22
C GLY A 112 9.53 2.10 -5.57
N THR A 113 10.79 2.42 -5.85
CA THR A 113 11.47 2.00 -7.09
C THR A 113 11.72 0.49 -7.13
N HIS A 114 11.83 -0.13 -5.97
CA HIS A 114 11.97 -1.57 -5.79
C HIS A 114 11.00 -2.03 -4.70
N GLY A 115 10.46 -3.23 -4.87
CA GLY A 115 9.73 -3.93 -3.82
C GLY A 115 10.43 -5.22 -3.42
N ARG A 116 9.76 -6.09 -2.66
CA ARG A 116 10.32 -7.37 -2.19
C ARG A 116 10.86 -8.27 -3.31
N THR A 117 10.18 -8.33 -4.47
CA THR A 117 10.65 -9.10 -5.63
C THR A 117 11.95 -8.55 -6.21
N GLY A 118 12.14 -7.23 -6.20
CA GLY A 118 13.38 -6.59 -6.67
C GLY A 118 14.55 -6.84 -5.72
N LEU A 119 14.29 -6.89 -4.41
CA LEU A 119 15.30 -7.25 -3.41
C LEU A 119 15.80 -8.69 -3.59
N SER A 120 14.93 -9.62 -4.01
CA SER A 120 15.32 -11.00 -4.32
C SER A 120 16.29 -11.15 -5.50
N HIS A 121 16.46 -10.13 -6.36
CA HIS A 121 17.45 -10.14 -7.44
C HIS A 121 18.81 -9.55 -7.06
N VAL A 122 18.89 -8.84 -5.92
CA VAL A 122 20.14 -8.22 -5.44
C VAL A 122 20.84 -9.11 -4.40
N MET A 123 20.09 -10.05 -3.80
CA MET A 123 20.57 -11.01 -2.80
C MET A 123 20.92 -12.36 -3.41
#